data_AF-A0A1J9QKJ3-F1
#
_entry.id   AF-A0A1J9QKJ3-F1
#
_cell.length_a   1.000
_cell.length_b   1.000
_cell.length_c   1.000
_cell.angle_alpha   90.00
_cell.angle_beta   90.00
_cell.angle_gamma   90.00
#
_symmetry.space_group_name_H-M   'P 1'
#
loop_
_entity.id
_entity.type
_entity.pdbx_description
1 polymer ?
#
loop_
_entity_poly.entity_id
_entity_poly.type
_entity_poly.pdbx_seq_one_letter_code
_entity_poly.pdbx_strand_id
1 'polypeptide(L)'
;MLAYTIIVAALSSLALAAPSTDLSARQEEIQKCCFTLDNVNKPTFITTGDGDFLDTLNWCFLNVKRDPTDPNNCSKATAQISSGYCTAGDKGIVIDCPAS
;
A
#
# COMPACT_ATOMS: atom_id res chain seq x y z
N MET A 1 -6.12 -72.05 12.16
CA MET A 1 -7.00 -71.45 13.18
C MET A 1 -6.77 -69.95 13.11
N LEU A 2 -7.65 -69.19 12.42
CA LEU A 2 -8.78 -68.44 13.01
C LEU A 2 -8.34 -67.72 14.29
N ALA A 3 -8.42 -66.41 14.45
CA ALA A 3 -9.01 -65.31 13.70
C ALA A 3 -8.49 -64.05 14.40
N TYR A 4 -8.34 -62.91 13.73
CA TYR A 4 -8.57 -61.63 14.43
C TYR A 4 -9.11 -60.59 13.46
N THR A 5 -10.38 -60.36 13.67
CA THR A 5 -11.28 -59.33 13.17
C THR A 5 -10.77 -57.91 13.43
N ILE A 6 -10.75 -57.11 12.36
CA ILE A 6 -11.25 -55.73 12.22
C ILE A 6 -11.26 -54.85 13.47
N ILE A 7 -10.48 -53.76 13.47
CA ILE A 7 -10.91 -52.47 14.02
C ILE A 7 -10.53 -51.36 13.03
N VAL A 8 -11.51 -50.93 12.25
CA VAL A 8 -11.54 -49.64 11.55
C VAL A 8 -11.73 -48.58 12.62
N ALA A 9 -10.66 -47.91 13.04
CA ALA A 9 -10.75 -46.73 13.88
C ALA A 9 -10.79 -45.49 12.97
N ALA A 10 -12.02 -45.04 12.71
CA ALA A 10 -12.31 -43.76 12.09
C ALA A 10 -11.61 -42.63 12.87
N LEU A 11 -10.56 -42.04 12.27
CA LEU A 11 -10.02 -40.77 12.73
C LEU A 11 -11.07 -39.70 12.45
N SER A 12 -11.80 -39.39 13.50
CA SER A 12 -12.83 -38.36 13.53
C SER A 12 -12.19 -37.04 13.14
N SER A 13 -12.64 -36.51 12.00
CA SER A 13 -12.38 -35.17 11.52
C SER A 13 -12.86 -34.15 12.55
N LEU A 14 -11.94 -33.69 13.39
CA LEU A 14 -12.07 -32.41 14.09
C LEU A 14 -11.87 -31.29 13.05
N ALA A 15 -12.85 -31.14 12.17
CA ALA A 15 -13.03 -29.90 11.44
C ALA A 15 -13.49 -28.87 12.46
N LEU A 16 -12.51 -28.18 13.06
CA LEU A 16 -12.76 -26.97 13.81
C LEU A 16 -13.29 -25.96 12.79
N ALA A 17 -14.62 -25.88 12.68
CA ALA A 17 -15.30 -24.81 11.99
C ALA A 17 -15.00 -23.53 12.77
N ALA A 18 -13.83 -22.94 12.50
CA ALA A 18 -13.59 -21.57 12.87
C ALA A 18 -14.74 -20.76 12.25
N PRO A 19 -15.50 -19.98 13.03
CA PRO A 19 -16.35 -18.98 12.43
C PRO A 19 -15.42 -18.14 11.56
N SER A 20 -15.61 -18.21 10.24
CA SER A 20 -15.10 -17.21 9.33
C SER A 20 -15.85 -15.93 9.69
N THR A 21 -15.44 -15.28 10.78
CA THR A 21 -15.61 -13.85 10.91
C THR A 21 -14.99 -13.32 9.65
N ASP A 22 -15.87 -12.89 8.74
CA ASP A 22 -15.53 -12.26 7.50
C ASP A 22 -14.59 -11.12 7.87
N LEU A 23 -13.28 -11.38 7.76
CA LEU A 23 -12.20 -10.41 7.91
C LEU A 23 -12.20 -9.50 6.68
N SER A 24 -13.39 -9.17 6.16
CA SER A 24 -13.65 -7.89 5.53
C SER A 24 -13.63 -6.81 6.62
N ALA A 25 -12.49 -6.68 7.30
CA ALA A 25 -12.02 -5.36 7.64
C ALA A 25 -11.96 -4.65 6.29
N ARG A 26 -12.96 -3.82 5.99
CA ARG A 26 -12.98 -2.99 4.78
C ARG A 26 -11.65 -2.23 4.78
N GLN A 27 -10.66 -2.74 4.05
CA GLN A 27 -9.53 -1.91 3.65
C GLN A 27 -10.16 -0.85 2.78
N GLU A 28 -10.30 0.35 3.34
CA GLU A 28 -10.71 1.51 2.57
C GLU A 28 -9.83 1.58 1.32
N GLU A 29 -10.46 1.74 0.17
CA GLU A 29 -9.75 1.85 -1.09
C GLU A 29 -8.76 3.02 -1.01
N ILE A 30 -7.48 2.74 -1.29
CA ILE A 30 -6.41 3.73 -1.21
C ILE A 30 -6.68 4.84 -2.23
N GLN A 31 -6.87 6.05 -1.73
CA GLN A 31 -7.12 7.23 -2.53
C GLN A 31 -5.82 7.81 -3.11
N LYS A 32 -5.97 8.51 -4.24
CA LYS A 32 -4.86 9.24 -4.87
C LYS A 32 -4.38 10.36 -3.97
N CYS A 33 -3.07 10.52 -3.85
CA CYS A 33 -2.46 11.74 -3.30
C CYS A 33 -1.58 12.38 -4.34
N CYS A 34 -1.61 13.70 -4.38
CA CYS A 34 -0.80 14.48 -5.27
C CYS A 34 0.20 15.32 -4.50
N PHE A 35 1.44 15.32 -4.98
CA PHE A 35 2.53 16.07 -4.38
C PHE A 35 3.20 16.93 -5.42
N THR A 36 3.75 18.06 -4.99
CA THR A 36 4.65 18.89 -5.77
C THR A 36 5.93 19.19 -5.01
N LEU A 37 6.90 19.82 -5.66
CA LEU A 37 8.10 20.32 -5.02
C LEU A 37 8.10 21.85 -5.10
N ASP A 38 8.70 22.49 -4.10
CA ASP A 38 8.96 23.93 -4.13
C ASP A 38 10.22 24.22 -4.97
N ASN A 39 10.15 23.91 -6.26
CA ASN A 39 11.21 24.20 -7.22
C ASN A 39 10.66 24.92 -8.46
N VAL A 40 11.53 25.39 -9.35
CA VAL A 40 11.14 26.21 -10.52
C VAL A 40 10.18 25.47 -11.45
N ASN A 41 10.32 24.14 -11.56
CA ASN A 41 9.56 23.34 -12.52
C ASN A 41 8.24 22.79 -11.92
N LYS A 42 8.07 22.88 -10.59
CA LYS A 42 6.88 22.42 -9.85
C LYS A 42 6.27 21.12 -10.38
N PRO A 43 7.05 20.02 -10.45
CA PRO A 43 6.54 18.74 -10.94
C PRO A 43 5.35 18.30 -10.11
N THR A 44 4.42 17.58 -10.74
CA THR A 44 3.24 17.03 -10.06
C THR A 44 3.34 15.51 -10.06
N PHE A 45 3.38 14.92 -8.86
CA PHE A 45 3.43 13.48 -8.65
C PHE A 45 2.06 12.99 -8.24
N ILE A 46 1.40 12.18 -9.09
CA ILE A 46 0.13 11.53 -8.77
C ILE A 46 0.44 10.13 -8.24
N THR A 47 0.06 9.84 -7.01
CA THR A 47 0.44 8.61 -6.29
C THR A 47 -0.77 7.81 -5.86
N THR A 48 -0.69 6.49 -5.97
CA THR A 48 -1.79 5.55 -5.64
C THR A 48 -1.41 4.60 -4.50
N GLY A 49 -0.41 4.95 -3.69
CA GLY A 49 0.08 4.14 -2.58
C GLY A 49 1.51 4.48 -2.20
N ASP A 50 2.22 3.48 -1.68
CA ASP A 50 3.64 3.54 -1.37
C ASP A 50 4.49 3.25 -2.61
N GLY A 51 5.71 3.77 -2.65
CA GLY A 51 6.70 3.46 -3.68
C GLY A 51 7.35 4.68 -4.31
N ASP A 52 8.08 4.45 -5.39
CA ASP A 52 8.74 5.51 -6.17
C ASP A 52 7.88 5.94 -7.36
N PHE A 53 7.65 7.24 -7.47
CA PHE A 53 6.85 7.87 -8.52
C PHE A 53 7.73 8.78 -9.36
N LEU A 54 7.73 8.55 -10.67
CA LEU A 54 8.55 9.30 -11.63
C LEU A 54 7.76 10.48 -12.20
N ASP A 55 8.32 11.68 -12.07
CA ASP A 55 7.99 12.79 -12.97
C ASP A 55 8.83 12.63 -14.24
N THR A 56 8.18 12.33 -15.36
CA THR A 56 8.89 12.02 -16.62
C THR A 56 9.49 13.25 -17.29
N LEU A 57 8.96 14.44 -17.00
CA LEU A 57 9.44 15.70 -17.59
C LEU A 57 10.78 16.13 -17.00
N ASN A 58 10.90 16.11 -15.67
CA ASN A 58 12.12 16.51 -14.97
C ASN A 58 12.98 15.32 -14.54
N TRP A 59 12.52 14.09 -14.80
CA TRP A 59 13.21 12.86 -14.42
C TRP A 59 13.54 12.82 -12.92
N CYS A 60 12.53 13.08 -12.10
CA CYS A 60 12.63 13.09 -10.65
C CYS A 60 11.85 11.92 -10.06
N PHE A 61 12.43 11.22 -9.08
CA PHE A 61 11.78 10.12 -8.38
C PHE A 61 11.38 10.56 -6.98
N LEU A 62 10.08 10.55 -6.71
CA LEU A 62 9.51 10.82 -5.41
C LEU A 62 9.17 9.49 -4.72
N ASN A 63 9.85 9.19 -3.62
CA ASN A 63 9.49 8.08 -2.76
C ASN A 63 8.36 8.52 -1.82
N VAL A 64 7.26 7.77 -1.83
CA VAL A 64 6.10 7.99 -0.97
C VAL A 64 5.90 6.80 -0.05
N LYS A 65 5.66 7.11 1.22
CA LYS A 65 5.27 6.17 2.25
C LYS A 65 4.07 6.72 3.02
N ARG A 66 2.91 6.09 2.88
CA ARG A 66 1.65 6.42 3.55
C ARG A 66 1.71 6.07 5.03
N ASP A 67 0.87 6.75 5.81
CA ASP A 67 0.65 6.38 7.20
C ASP A 67 -0.17 5.08 7.26
N PRO A 68 0.29 4.02 7.94
CA PRO A 68 -0.40 2.73 7.95
C PRO A 68 -1.74 2.77 8.71
N THR A 69 -1.95 3.77 9.58
CA THR A 69 -3.18 3.96 10.34
C THR A 69 -4.17 4.88 9.63
N ASP A 70 -3.69 5.70 8.70
CA ASP A 70 -4.48 6.69 7.95
C ASP A 70 -3.92 6.89 6.53
N PRO A 71 -3.99 5.87 5.67
CA PRO A 71 -3.26 5.85 4.40
C PRO A 71 -3.82 6.83 3.35
N ASN A 72 -5.06 7.29 3.55
CA ASN A 72 -5.75 8.25 2.69
C ASN A 72 -5.45 9.71 3.07
N ASN A 73 -4.83 9.95 4.22
CA ASN A 73 -4.42 11.29 4.62
C ASN A 73 -3.05 11.65 4.05
N CYS A 74 -3.06 12.29 2.88
CA CYS A 74 -1.85 12.70 2.16
C CYS A 74 -0.87 13.53 3.00
N SER A 75 -1.37 14.29 3.98
CA SER A 75 -0.54 15.14 4.85
C SER A 75 0.27 14.35 5.87
N LYS A 76 -0.12 13.11 6.16
CA LYS A 76 0.64 12.19 7.03
C LYS A 76 1.62 11.32 6.25
N ALA A 77 1.52 11.28 4.92
CA ALA A 77 2.46 10.55 4.10
C ALA A 77 3.84 11.22 4.14
N THR A 78 4.89 10.40 4.19
CA THR A 78 6.24 10.87 3.90
C THR A 78 6.44 10.86 2.39
N ALA A 79 6.73 12.01 1.80
CA ALA A 79 7.04 12.14 0.37
C ALA A 79 8.38 12.86 0.23
N GLN A 80 9.37 12.19 -0.34
CA GLN A 80 10.73 12.74 -0.46
C GLN A 80 11.40 12.31 -1.76
N ILE A 81 12.17 13.21 -2.36
CA ILE A 81 12.96 12.88 -3.55
C ILE A 81 14.04 11.87 -3.20
N SER A 82 13.96 10.70 -3.83
CA SER A 82 14.90 9.58 -3.67
C SER A 82 16.04 9.65 -4.68
N SER A 83 15.76 10.10 -5.91
CA SER A 83 16.77 10.21 -6.98
C SER A 83 16.28 11.08 -8.15
N GLY A 84 17.17 11.32 -9.13
CA GLY A 84 16.85 12.04 -10.37
C GLY A 84 17.53 13.40 -10.49
N TYR A 85 16.98 14.28 -11.34
CA TYR A 85 17.49 15.65 -11.54
C TYR A 85 16.91 16.70 -10.58
N CYS A 86 16.10 16.27 -9.62
CA CYS A 86 15.67 17.11 -8.49
C CYS A 86 16.66 17.01 -7.34
N THR A 87 16.65 17.98 -6.43
CA THR A 87 17.48 17.94 -5.23
C THR A 87 17.06 16.76 -4.35
N ALA A 88 18.00 15.83 -4.13
CA ALA A 88 17.76 14.69 -3.25
C ALA A 88 17.42 15.18 -1.84
N GLY A 89 16.38 14.58 -1.26
CA GLY A 89 15.91 14.96 0.06
C GLY A 89 14.84 16.06 0.10
N ASP A 90 14.55 16.72 -1.03
CA ASP A 90 13.42 17.66 -1.13
C ASP A 90 12.12 16.95 -0.76
N LYS A 91 11.28 17.66 0.02
CA LYS A 91 10.02 17.11 0.49
C LYS A 91 8.89 17.44 -0.47
N GLY A 92 8.06 16.44 -0.73
CA GLY A 92 6.79 16.61 -1.43
C GLY A 92 5.83 17.45 -0.60
N ILE A 93 5.23 18.44 -1.22
CA ILE A 93 4.17 19.29 -0.67
C ILE A 93 2.85 18.76 -1.23
N VAL A 94 1.90 18.46 -0.34
CA VAL A 94 0.56 17.99 -0.74
C VAL A 94 -0.15 19.08 -1.53
N ILE A 95 -0.72 18.70 -2.67
CA ILE A 95 -1.57 19.55 -3.50
C ILE A 95 -2.85 18.79 -3.87
N ASP A 96 -3.88 19.54 -4.27
CA ASP A 96 -5.05 18.95 -4.90
C ASP A 96 -4.65 18.23 -6.19
N CYS A 97 -5.19 17.04 -6.37
CA CYS A 97 -4.93 16.30 -7.60
C CYS A 97 -5.58 16.99 -8.80
N PRO A 98 -4.84 17.20 -9.90
CA PRO A 98 -5.41 17.81 -11.10
C PRO A 98 -6.58 16.97 -11.63
N ALA A 99 -7.61 17.65 -12.14
CA ALA A 99 -8.71 17.00 -12.83
C ALA A 99 -8.15 16.22 -14.03
N SER A 100 -8.54 14.94 -14.13
CA SER A 100 -8.14 14.02 -15.20
C SER A 100 -8.84 14.36 -16.51
#